data_AF-A0A4Z0V3Y8-F1
#
_entry.id   AF-A0A4Z0V3Y8-F1
#
_cell.length_a   1.000
_cell.length_b   1.000
_cell.length_c   1.000
_cell.angle_alpha   90.00
_cell.angle_beta   90.00
_cell.angle_gamma   90.00
#
_symmetry.space_group_name_H-M   'P 1'
#
loop_
_entity.id
_entity.type
_entity.pdbx_description
1 polymer ?
#
loop_
_entity_poly.entity_id
_entity_poly.type
_entity_poly.pdbx_seq_one_letter_code
_entity_poly.pdbx_strand_id
1 'polypeptide(L)'
;MSLENYLVRSDVSETEIRCSFRQEEVSQLHTLLKEKGFDWYRDFLTTNLSDILKYIALPPSRREAKKWVAHPDALLLRFAALQISAITVQFQLDIDGIAGIVDFGSYRSFHSVIANGLAPLLLGSPLKEFPFEGYDSPFC
;
A
#
# COMPACT_ATOMS: atom_id res chain seq x y z
N MET A 1 18.02 12.10 14.88
CA MET A 1 17.57 11.37 13.67
C MET A 1 16.31 12.10 13.20
N SER A 2 16.28 12.63 11.96
CA SER A 2 15.15 13.40 11.42
C SER A 2 14.15 12.51 10.67
N LEU A 3 12.89 12.95 10.53
CA LEU A 3 11.87 12.30 9.72
C LEU A 3 12.32 12.11 8.25
N GLU A 4 12.97 13.13 7.70
CA GLU A 4 13.58 13.12 6.36
C GLU A 4 14.53 11.92 6.16
N ASN A 5 15.38 11.60 7.14
CA ASN A 5 16.28 10.44 7.05
C ASN A 5 15.55 9.09 6.99
N TYR A 6 14.33 9.00 7.53
CA TYR A 6 13.49 7.81 7.43
C TYR A 6 12.73 7.75 6.11
N LEU A 7 12.32 8.91 5.56
CA LEU A 7 11.65 9.01 4.26
C LEU A 7 12.62 8.68 3.11
N VAL A 8 13.89 9.10 3.20
CA VAL A 8 14.93 8.80 2.18
C VAL A 8 15.27 7.29 2.09
N ARG A 9 14.99 6.50 3.15
CA ARG A 9 15.26 5.06 3.21
C ARG A 9 13.99 4.21 3.18
N SER A 10 12.87 4.80 2.78
CA SER A 10 11.56 4.22 3.02
C SER A 10 11.21 3.09 2.03
N ASP A 11 11.95 3.00 0.92
CA ASP A 11 11.82 1.99 -0.13
C ASP A 11 12.54 0.68 0.17
N VAL A 12 13.41 0.61 1.19
CA VAL A 12 14.28 -0.55 1.44
C VAL A 12 13.50 -1.87 1.50
N SER A 13 12.41 -1.91 2.25
CA SER A 13 11.59 -3.14 2.36
C SER A 13 10.90 -3.48 1.04
N GLU A 14 10.44 -2.49 0.29
CA GLU A 14 9.81 -2.67 -1.00
C GLU A 14 10.80 -3.27 -2.00
N THR A 15 11.98 -2.66 -2.13
CA THR A 15 13.06 -3.07 -3.02
C THR A 15 13.56 -4.47 -2.70
N GLU A 16 13.83 -4.78 -1.42
CA GLU A 16 14.27 -6.10 -0.99
C GLU A 16 13.25 -7.20 -1.31
N ILE A 17 11.97 -6.93 -1.06
CA ILE A 17 10.90 -7.89 -1.34
C ILE A 17 10.75 -8.07 -2.85
N ARG A 18 10.75 -6.98 -3.63
CA ARG A 18 10.66 -7.01 -5.10
C ARG A 18 11.78 -7.84 -5.71
N CYS A 19 13.02 -7.61 -5.28
CA CYS A 19 14.19 -8.33 -5.78
C CYS A 19 14.24 -9.80 -5.35
N SER A 20 13.40 -10.23 -4.40
CA SER A 20 13.35 -11.64 -4.00
C SER A 20 12.64 -12.55 -5.02
N PHE A 21 11.81 -12.00 -5.91
CA PHE A 21 10.99 -12.78 -6.84
C PHE A 21 11.79 -13.30 -8.03
N ARG A 22 11.56 -14.57 -8.36
CA ARG A 22 12.03 -15.16 -9.61
C ARG A 22 11.01 -14.97 -10.73
N GLN A 23 11.45 -15.00 -11.99
CA GLN A 23 10.57 -14.77 -13.13
C GLN A 23 9.44 -15.81 -13.23
N GLU A 24 9.72 -17.06 -12.84
CA GLU A 24 8.73 -18.14 -12.80
C GLU A 24 7.67 -17.88 -11.74
N GLU A 25 8.09 -17.40 -10.57
CA GLU A 25 7.20 -17.03 -9.46
C GLU A 25 6.25 -15.90 -9.85
N VAL A 26 6.75 -14.88 -10.56
CA VAL A 26 5.93 -13.77 -11.08
C VAL A 26 4.88 -14.28 -12.06
N SER A 27 5.27 -15.19 -12.95
CA SER A 27 4.36 -15.78 -13.94
C SER A 27 3.27 -16.63 -13.28
N GLN A 28 3.63 -17.40 -12.25
CA GLN A 28 2.68 -18.18 -11.45
C GLN A 28 1.70 -17.28 -10.70
N LEU A 29 2.20 -16.21 -10.08
CA LEU A 29 1.38 -15.21 -9.40
C LEU A 29 0.35 -14.57 -10.32
N HIS A 30 0.80 -14.14 -11.51
CA HIS A 30 -0.07 -13.50 -12.48
C HIS A 30 -1.21 -14.43 -12.90
N THR A 31 -0.91 -15.70 -13.20
CA THR A 31 -1.94 -16.70 -13.52
C THR A 31 -2.90 -16.92 -12.36
N LEU A 32 -2.37 -17.14 -11.14
CA LEU A 32 -3.18 -17.39 -9.95
C LEU A 32 -4.14 -16.22 -9.63
N LEU A 33 -3.64 -14.99 -9.66
CA LEU A 33 -4.45 -13.80 -9.38
C LEU A 33 -5.51 -13.59 -10.46
N LYS A 34 -5.18 -13.87 -11.73
CA LYS A 34 -6.12 -13.78 -12.84
C LYS A 34 -7.25 -14.82 -12.73
N GLU A 35 -6.93 -16.03 -12.28
CA GLU A 35 -7.90 -17.11 -12.11
C GLU A 35 -8.81 -16.91 -10.89
N LYS A 36 -8.25 -16.46 -9.77
CA LYS A 36 -8.98 -16.30 -8.50
C LYS A 36 -9.74 -14.98 -8.39
N GLY A 37 -9.25 -13.94 -9.05
CA GLY A 37 -9.83 -12.60 -9.01
C GLY A 37 -9.52 -11.82 -7.73
N PHE A 38 -9.94 -10.56 -7.73
CA PHE A 38 -9.57 -9.60 -6.70
C PHE A 38 -10.26 -9.84 -5.36
N ASP A 39 -11.53 -10.27 -5.33
CA ASP A 39 -12.25 -10.48 -4.06
C ASP A 39 -11.60 -11.59 -3.22
N TRP A 40 -11.21 -12.70 -3.84
CA TRP A 40 -10.48 -13.77 -3.17
C TRP A 40 -9.14 -13.28 -2.61
N TYR A 41 -8.43 -12.46 -3.39
CA TYR A 41 -7.16 -11.89 -2.96
C TYR A 41 -7.35 -10.89 -1.80
N ARG A 42 -8.42 -10.09 -1.82
CA ARG A 42 -8.79 -9.20 -0.71
C ARG A 42 -9.05 -10.01 0.57
N ASP A 43 -9.79 -11.11 0.48
CA ASP A 43 -10.06 -11.96 1.64
C ASP A 43 -8.76 -12.59 2.19
N PHE A 44 -7.84 -12.98 1.30
CA PHE A 44 -6.50 -13.44 1.69
C PHE A 44 -5.72 -12.34 2.43
N LEU A 45 -5.73 -11.10 1.92
CA LEU A 45 -5.08 -9.96 2.56
C LEU A 45 -5.61 -9.73 3.97
N THR A 46 -6.94 -9.70 4.14
CA THR A 46 -7.58 -9.46 5.44
C THR A 46 -7.26 -10.58 6.43
N THR A 47 -7.30 -11.84 5.97
CA THR A 47 -7.02 -13.01 6.81
C THR A 47 -5.57 -13.06 7.28
N ASN A 48 -4.62 -12.67 6.43
CA ASN A 48 -3.19 -12.83 6.68
C ASN A 48 -2.48 -11.52 7.08
N LEU A 49 -3.21 -10.43 7.29
CA LEU A 49 -2.66 -9.08 7.46
C LEU A 49 -1.56 -9.02 8.53
N SER A 50 -1.77 -9.65 9.70
CA SER A 50 -0.77 -9.64 10.78
C SER A 50 0.56 -10.24 10.35
N ASP A 51 0.53 -11.35 9.61
CA ASP A 51 1.74 -12.04 9.18
C ASP A 51 2.39 -11.35 7.98
N ILE A 52 1.61 -10.72 7.10
CA ILE A 52 2.11 -9.84 6.04
C ILE A 52 2.88 -8.65 6.64
N LEU A 53 2.28 -7.95 7.61
CA LEU A 53 2.91 -6.80 8.28
C LEU A 53 4.19 -7.20 9.03
N LYS A 54 4.19 -8.36 9.70
CA LYS A 54 5.41 -8.91 10.31
C LYS A 54 6.47 -9.19 9.26
N TYR A 55 6.12 -9.79 8.12
CA TYR A 55 7.06 -10.11 7.06
C TYR A 55 7.74 -8.86 6.49
N ILE A 56 6.98 -7.77 6.29
CA ILE A 56 7.52 -6.47 5.84
C ILE A 56 8.58 -5.97 6.82
N ALA A 57 8.32 -6.03 8.13
CA ALA A 57 9.23 -5.54 9.16
C ALA A 57 10.52 -6.37 9.35
N LEU A 58 10.62 -7.56 8.76
CA LEU A 58 11.79 -8.41 8.91
C LEU A 58 12.91 -8.03 7.94
N PRO A 59 14.19 -8.11 8.34
CA PRO A 59 15.31 -8.02 7.39
C PRO A 59 15.37 -9.26 6.46
N PRO A 60 16.06 -9.18 5.32
CA PRO A 60 16.14 -10.26 4.32
C PRO A 60 16.51 -11.63 4.91
N SER A 61 17.55 -11.68 5.75
CA SER A 61 18.01 -12.93 6.37
C SER A 61 16.97 -13.61 7.26
N ARG A 62 16.02 -12.86 7.83
CA ARG A 62 14.92 -13.41 8.62
C ARG A 62 13.69 -13.77 7.79
N ARG A 63 13.54 -13.19 6.60
CA ARG A 63 12.51 -13.56 5.63
C ARG A 63 12.79 -14.94 5.00
N GLU A 64 14.05 -15.37 4.98
CA GLU A 64 14.47 -16.70 4.53
C GLU A 64 14.24 -17.83 5.57
N ALA A 65 13.76 -17.50 6.77
CA ALA A 65 13.48 -18.49 7.79
C ALA A 65 12.40 -19.50 7.32
N LYS A 66 12.54 -20.76 7.76
CA LYS A 66 11.66 -21.89 7.36
C LYS A 66 10.17 -21.58 7.49
N LYS A 67 9.77 -20.80 8.52
CA LYS A 67 8.36 -20.39 8.71
C LYS A 67 7.78 -19.72 7.45
N TRP A 68 8.56 -18.86 6.79
CA TRP A 68 8.11 -18.06 5.67
C TRP A 68 8.28 -18.79 4.35
N VAL A 69 9.42 -19.47 4.17
CA VAL A 69 9.73 -20.19 2.93
C VAL A 69 8.88 -21.46 2.78
N ALA A 70 8.58 -22.16 3.87
CA ALA A 70 7.74 -23.35 3.85
C ALA A 70 6.24 -23.05 4.06
N HIS A 71 5.85 -21.77 4.07
CA HIS A 71 4.45 -21.40 4.18
C HIS A 71 3.69 -21.87 2.92
N PRO A 72 2.50 -22.50 3.04
CA PRO A 72 1.73 -22.96 1.88
C PRO A 72 1.48 -21.85 0.85
N ASP A 73 1.19 -20.64 1.37
CA ASP A 73 0.95 -19.43 0.57
C ASP A 73 2.16 -18.47 0.54
N ALA A 74 3.39 -18.97 0.69
CA ALA A 74 4.60 -18.12 0.76
C ALA A 74 4.68 -17.10 -0.38
N LEU A 75 4.34 -17.53 -1.59
CA LEU A 75 4.36 -16.70 -2.78
C LEU A 75 3.35 -15.54 -2.72
N LEU A 76 2.11 -15.83 -2.29
CA LEU A 76 1.06 -14.83 -2.11
C LEU A 76 1.36 -13.88 -0.96
N LEU A 77 1.91 -14.39 0.14
CA LEU A 77 2.28 -13.59 1.31
C LEU A 77 3.36 -12.58 0.95
N ARG A 78 4.38 -13.01 0.21
CA ARG A 78 5.42 -12.13 -0.34
C ARG A 78 4.83 -11.07 -1.28
N PHE A 79 3.89 -11.46 -2.14
CA PHE A 79 3.25 -10.52 -3.06
C PHE A 79 2.39 -9.49 -2.33
N ALA A 80 1.61 -9.92 -1.33
CA ALA A 80 0.88 -9.03 -0.45
C ALA A 80 1.80 -8.06 0.31
N ALA A 81 2.93 -8.56 0.80
CA ALA A 81 3.94 -7.73 1.44
C ALA A 81 4.53 -6.69 0.46
N LEU A 82 4.78 -7.10 -0.79
CA LEU A 82 5.23 -6.20 -1.85
C LEU A 82 4.19 -5.11 -2.15
N GLN A 83 2.93 -5.49 -2.34
CA GLN A 83 1.85 -4.55 -2.62
C GLN A 83 1.71 -3.52 -1.50
N ILE A 84 1.65 -3.96 -0.24
CA ILE A 84 1.53 -3.05 0.90
C ILE A 84 2.77 -2.16 1.02
N SER A 85 3.97 -2.71 0.81
CA SER A 85 5.21 -1.91 0.83
C SER A 85 5.20 -0.84 -0.27
N ALA A 86 4.80 -1.19 -1.50
CA ALA A 86 4.73 -0.25 -2.61
C ALA A 86 3.73 0.89 -2.37
N ILE A 87 2.55 0.58 -1.83
CA ILE A 87 1.56 1.60 -1.42
C ILE A 87 2.11 2.48 -0.31
N THR A 88 2.84 1.89 0.65
CA THR A 88 3.46 2.62 1.77
C THR A 88 4.54 3.59 1.28
N VAL A 89 5.38 3.17 0.33
CA VAL A 89 6.40 4.04 -0.29
C VAL A 89 5.73 5.21 -0.99
N GLN A 90 4.67 4.97 -1.77
CA GLN A 90 3.93 6.05 -2.41
C GLN A 90 3.38 7.04 -1.37
N PHE A 91 2.77 6.53 -0.30
CA PHE A 91 2.27 7.38 0.79
C PHE A 91 3.37 8.19 1.47
N GLN A 92 4.56 7.61 1.65
CA GLN A 92 5.72 8.30 2.23
C GLN A 92 6.25 9.41 1.31
N LEU A 93 6.29 9.17 -0.01
CA LEU A 93 6.64 10.19 -1.00
C LEU A 93 5.61 11.33 -1.00
N ASP A 94 4.33 11.00 -0.88
CA ASP A 94 3.26 12.01 -0.79
C ASP A 94 3.40 12.85 0.50
N ILE A 95 3.78 12.22 1.64
CA ILE A 95 4.08 12.93 2.89
C ILE A 95 5.29 13.86 2.74
N ASP A 96 6.35 13.42 2.08
CA ASP A 96 7.54 14.24 1.85
C ASP A 96 7.19 15.48 1.00
N GLY A 97 6.38 15.29 -0.04
CA GLY A 97 5.80 16.37 -0.82
C GLY A 97 4.94 17.32 0.03
N ILE A 98 4.12 16.79 0.95
CA ILE A 98 3.33 17.58 1.89
C ILE A 98 4.23 18.41 2.83
N ALA A 99 5.31 17.84 3.37
CA ALA A 99 6.23 18.56 4.25
C ALA A 99 6.85 19.77 3.52
N GLY A 100 7.34 19.57 2.29
CA GLY A 100 7.85 20.67 1.46
C GLY A 100 6.80 21.73 1.14
N ILE A 101 5.54 21.33 0.95
CA ILE A 101 4.42 22.26 0.73
C ILE A 101 4.06 23.06 2.00
N VAL A 102 4.12 22.46 3.18
CA VAL A 102 3.85 23.16 4.44
C VAL A 102 4.90 24.24 4.69
N ASP A 103 6.16 23.95 4.38
CA ASP A 103 7.27 24.88 4.62
C ASP A 103 7.32 26.03 3.59
N PHE A 104 7.01 25.79 2.31
CA PHE A 104 7.20 26.77 1.24
C PHE A 104 6.09 26.82 0.16
N GLY A 105 5.06 25.98 0.27
CA GLY A 105 4.01 25.82 -0.73
C GLY A 105 2.72 26.60 -0.45
N SER A 106 1.65 26.26 -1.18
CA SER A 106 0.34 26.87 -1.02
C SER A 106 -0.66 25.93 -0.36
N TYR A 107 -1.64 26.48 0.37
CA TYR A 107 -2.78 25.72 0.89
C TYR A 107 -3.52 24.90 -0.18
N ARG A 108 -3.53 25.37 -1.44
CA ARG A 108 -4.14 24.66 -2.57
C ARG A 108 -3.32 23.44 -2.99
N SER A 109 -2.01 23.56 -3.02
CA SER A 109 -1.09 22.45 -3.28
C SER A 109 -1.24 21.37 -2.22
N PHE A 110 -1.31 21.78 -0.94
CA PHE A 110 -1.52 20.88 0.19
C PHE A 110 -2.84 20.12 0.03
N HIS A 111 -3.94 20.83 -0.21
CA HIS A 111 -5.25 20.22 -0.41
C HIS A 111 -5.26 19.25 -1.60
N SER A 112 -4.58 19.59 -2.70
CA SER A 112 -4.53 18.73 -3.89
C SER A 112 -3.84 17.39 -3.63
N VAL A 113 -2.76 17.35 -2.87
CA VAL A 113 -2.07 16.10 -2.53
C VAL A 113 -2.94 15.24 -1.63
N ILE A 114 -3.57 15.83 -0.61
CA ILE A 114 -4.50 15.13 0.28
C ILE A 114 -5.71 14.60 -0.50
N ALA A 115 -6.31 15.41 -1.37
CA ALA A 115 -7.45 14.99 -2.19
C ALA A 115 -7.08 13.83 -3.11
N ASN A 116 -5.88 13.83 -3.70
CA ASN A 116 -5.40 12.74 -4.53
C ASN A 116 -5.24 11.43 -3.73
N GLY A 117 -4.68 11.50 -2.53
CA GLY A 117 -4.54 10.33 -1.64
C GLY A 117 -5.87 9.78 -1.15
N LEU A 118 -6.86 10.65 -0.90
CA LEU A 118 -8.19 10.25 -0.43
C LEU A 118 -9.14 9.83 -1.55
N ALA A 119 -8.94 10.27 -2.78
CA ALA A 119 -9.86 10.00 -3.89
C ALA A 119 -10.19 8.50 -4.06
N PRO A 120 -9.22 7.56 -4.07
CA PRO A 120 -9.54 6.13 -4.17
C PRO A 120 -10.41 5.58 -3.02
N LEU A 121 -10.35 6.20 -1.83
CA LEU A 121 -11.17 5.83 -0.67
C LEU A 121 -12.58 6.44 -0.76
N LEU A 122 -12.68 7.65 -1.29
CA LEU A 122 -13.93 8.42 -1.37
C LEU A 122 -14.80 8.05 -2.58
N LEU A 123 -14.21 7.54 -3.66
CA LEU A 123 -14.96 7.12 -4.85
C LEU A 123 -15.92 5.94 -4.58
N GLY A 124 -15.75 5.22 -3.47
CA GLY A 124 -16.65 4.15 -3.04
C GLY A 124 -17.79 4.59 -2.12
N SER A 125 -17.84 5.87 -1.72
CA SER A 125 -18.87 6.36 -0.79
C SER A 125 -19.18 7.84 -1.08
N PRO A 126 -20.38 8.15 -1.62
CA PRO A 126 -20.76 9.54 -1.88
C PRO A 126 -20.76 10.36 -0.58
N LEU A 127 -20.64 11.69 -0.72
CA LEU A 127 -20.76 12.60 0.41
C LEU A 127 -22.08 12.33 1.14
N LYS A 128 -22.02 12.24 2.47
CA LYS A 128 -23.21 12.03 3.31
C LYS A 128 -24.22 13.18 3.18
N GLU A 129 -23.72 14.38 2.94
CA GLU A 129 -24.51 15.60 2.78
C GLU A 129 -24.13 16.27 1.47
N PHE A 130 -25.12 16.88 0.80
CA PHE A 130 -24.84 17.68 -0.38
C PHE A 130 -24.18 18.99 0.06
N PRO A 131 -23.07 19.42 -0.57
CA PRO A 131 -22.31 20.58 -0.11
C PRO A 131 -22.95 21.93 -0.48
N PHE A 132 -24.17 21.93 -1.04
CA PHE A 132 -24.90 23.14 -1.40
C PHE A 132 -26.08 23.33 -0.46
N GLU A 133 -26.13 24.50 0.16
CA GLU A 133 -27.15 24.86 1.14
C GLU A 133 -28.56 24.78 0.53
N GLY A 134 -29.50 24.17 1.28
CA GLY A 134 -30.91 24.05 0.88
C GLY A 134 -31.24 22.87 -0.04
N TYR A 135 -30.30 21.94 -0.26
CA TYR A 135 -30.49 20.77 -1.12
C TYR A 135 -30.18 19.48 -0.37
N ASP A 136 -31.01 18.46 -0.57
CA ASP A 136 -30.76 17.10 -0.07
C ASP A 136 -29.67 16.40 -0.88
N SER A 137 -29.04 15.38 -0.29
CA SER A 137 -28.07 14.54 -0.98
C SER A 137 -28.74 13.74 -2.11
N PRO A 138 -28.24 13.83 -3.36
CA PRO A 138 -28.80 13.08 -4.49
C PRO A 138 -28.42 11.60 -4.47
N PHE A 139 -27.63 11.16 -3.49
CA PHE A 139 -27.12 9.79 -3.36
C PHE A 139 -27.62 9.09 -2.09
N CYS A 140 -28.61 9.68 -1.41
CA CYS A 140 -29.32 9.09 -0.28
C CYS A 140 -30.59 8.36 -0.71
#